data_AF-A0A7V9BCJ7-F1
#
_entry.id   AF-A0A7V9BCJ7-F1
#
_cell.length_a   1.000
_cell.length_b   1.000
_cell.length_c   1.000
_cell.angle_alpha   90.00
_cell.angle_beta   90.00
_cell.angle_gamma   90.00
#
_symmetry.space_group_name_H-M   'P 1'
#
loop_
_entity.id
_entity.type
_entity.pdbx_description
1 polymer ?
#
loop_
_entity_poly.entity_id
_entity_poly.type
_entity_poly.pdbx_seq_one_letter_code
_entity_poly.pdbx_strand_id
1 'polypeptide(L)'
;MSQRWHARTGHEPIDAMVPAAGHPIGAVGQGLLAGAIGNAVFTGYQVLEAKLTGNGGGDEKPPKDWGETPEPAQVGQRIVEGVFEEDVPLEKANTMTNTMHWLFGTSWGAVYGVYQETFKQPFVSGVALTSTVMAFDYTVLPAMKLYEKPWQYAPSDLAKDYAKHLVYGFSVAAAYSALDRLFASRD
;
A
#
# COMPACT_ATOMS: atom_id res chain seq x y z
N MET A 1 -15.03 64.70 -31.53
CA MET A 1 -14.03 63.63 -31.29
C MET A 1 -13.36 63.89 -29.94
N SER A 2 -13.76 63.13 -28.91
CA SER A 2 -13.11 63.11 -27.59
C SER A 2 -13.39 61.73 -27.00
N GLN A 3 -12.38 60.86 -26.98
CA GLN A 3 -12.48 59.53 -26.39
C GLN A 3 -12.06 59.61 -24.91
N ARG A 4 -13.03 59.37 -24.03
CA ARG A 4 -12.82 59.19 -22.59
C ARG A 4 -12.46 57.73 -22.33
N TRP A 5 -11.23 57.50 -21.89
CA TRP A 5 -10.78 56.24 -21.31
C TRP A 5 -11.44 56.06 -19.93
N HIS A 6 -12.30 55.06 -19.78
CA HIS A 6 -12.71 54.56 -18.47
C HIS A 6 -11.99 53.23 -18.23
N ALA A 7 -11.03 53.24 -17.31
CA ALA A 7 -10.41 52.05 -16.75
C ALA A 7 -11.49 51.24 -16.01
N ARG A 8 -11.79 50.04 -16.51
CA ARG A 8 -12.63 49.05 -15.84
C ARG A 8 -11.70 48.12 -15.06
N THR A 9 -11.37 48.47 -13.82
CA THR A 9 -10.77 47.53 -12.87
C THR A 9 -11.88 46.63 -12.35
N GLY A 10 -12.21 45.59 -13.11
CA GLY A 10 -12.97 44.46 -12.61
C GLY A 10 -12.00 43.47 -11.96
N HIS A 11 -12.09 43.31 -10.65
CA HIS A 11 -11.61 42.09 -10.02
C HIS A 11 -12.50 40.95 -10.52
N GLU A 12 -11.99 40.13 -11.42
CA GLU A 12 -12.56 38.81 -11.70
C GLU A 12 -12.54 38.03 -10.37
N PRO A 13 -13.69 37.50 -9.88
CA PRO A 13 -13.70 36.66 -8.70
C PRO A 13 -12.87 35.41 -8.99
N ILE A 14 -12.01 35.06 -8.04
CA ILE A 14 -11.17 33.86 -8.03
C ILE A 14 -12.03 32.60 -7.77
N ASP A 15 -13.22 32.53 -8.35
CA ASP A 15 -14.16 31.41 -8.20
C ASP A 15 -13.97 30.35 -9.31
N ALA A 16 -12.98 30.53 -10.18
CA ALA A 16 -12.55 29.51 -11.11
C ALA A 16 -11.42 28.67 -10.49
N MET A 17 -11.74 27.40 -10.22
CA MET A 17 -10.83 26.26 -10.09
C MET A 17 -10.65 25.67 -8.68
N VAL A 18 -11.75 25.25 -8.06
CA VAL A 18 -11.73 24.01 -7.26
C VAL A 18 -12.85 23.10 -7.80
N PRO A 19 -12.56 22.11 -8.67
CA PRO A 19 -13.54 21.08 -8.94
C PRO A 19 -13.87 20.41 -7.61
N ALA A 20 -15.15 20.15 -7.34
CA ALA A 20 -15.59 19.46 -6.14
C ALA A 20 -14.81 18.15 -6.00
N ALA A 21 -13.77 18.18 -5.16
CA ALA A 21 -12.98 17.01 -4.85
C ALA A 21 -13.92 16.06 -4.12
N GLY A 22 -13.94 14.78 -4.51
CA GLY A 22 -14.53 13.76 -3.67
C GLY A 22 -13.99 13.93 -2.25
N HIS A 23 -14.87 13.86 -1.24
CA HIS A 23 -14.47 14.14 0.14
C HIS A 23 -13.22 13.31 0.49
N PRO A 24 -12.17 13.91 1.10
CA PRO A 24 -10.93 13.19 1.43
C PRO A 24 -11.16 11.88 2.22
N ILE A 25 -12.22 11.85 3.02
CA ILE A 25 -12.68 10.66 3.76
C ILE A 25 -13.17 9.55 2.82
N GLY A 26 -13.90 9.91 1.75
CA GLY A 26 -14.35 8.97 0.73
C GLY A 26 -13.18 8.33 -0.01
N ALA A 27 -12.16 9.12 -0.37
CA ALA A 27 -10.94 8.62 -1.00
C ALA A 27 -10.17 7.64 -0.10
N VAL A 28 -10.04 7.96 1.18
CA VAL A 28 -9.43 7.07 2.17
C VAL A 28 -10.24 5.78 2.33
N GLY A 29 -11.57 5.87 2.48
CA GLY A 29 -12.45 4.71 2.63
C GLY A 29 -12.42 3.78 1.42
N GLN A 30 -12.56 4.33 0.22
CA GLN A 30 -12.43 3.59 -1.03
C GLN A 30 -11.01 3.03 -1.20
N GLY A 31 -10.01 3.80 -0.80
CA GLY A 31 -8.62 3.39 -0.75
C GLY A 31 -8.42 2.15 0.12
N LEU A 32 -8.93 2.13 1.35
CA LEU A 32 -8.86 0.97 2.24
C LEU A 32 -9.51 -0.27 1.62
N LEU A 33 -10.69 -0.14 1.01
CA LEU A 33 -11.35 -1.25 0.31
C LEU A 33 -10.51 -1.75 -0.88
N ALA A 34 -9.94 -0.84 -1.67
CA ALA A 34 -9.06 -1.19 -2.77
C ALA A 34 -7.76 -1.86 -2.29
N GLY A 35 -7.19 -1.39 -1.17
CA GLY A 35 -6.04 -1.98 -0.50
C GLY A 35 -6.29 -3.42 -0.07
N ALA A 36 -7.43 -3.67 0.59
CA ALA A 36 -7.84 -5.02 0.98
C ALA A 36 -8.00 -5.95 -0.25
N ILE A 37 -8.65 -5.48 -1.32
CA ILE A 37 -8.81 -6.25 -2.56
C ILE A 37 -7.43 -6.53 -3.21
N GLY A 38 -6.58 -5.50 -3.30
CA GLY A 38 -5.24 -5.63 -3.86
C GLY A 38 -4.38 -6.62 -3.06
N ASN A 39 -4.49 -6.60 -1.72
CA ASN A 39 -3.78 -7.52 -0.84
C ASN A 39 -4.28 -8.96 -1.01
N ALA A 40 -5.58 -9.16 -1.23
CA ALA A 40 -6.14 -10.47 -1.55
C ALA A 40 -5.58 -11.04 -2.86
N VAL A 41 -5.49 -10.21 -3.90
CA VAL A 41 -4.89 -10.59 -5.19
C VAL A 41 -3.41 -10.92 -5.03
N PHE A 42 -2.66 -10.10 -4.30
CA PHE A 42 -1.24 -10.33 -4.04
C PHE A 42 -1.00 -11.62 -3.25
N THR A 43 -1.83 -11.89 -2.24
CA THR A 43 -1.80 -13.16 -1.49
C THR A 43 -2.05 -14.35 -2.41
N GLY A 44 -3.04 -14.25 -3.31
CA GLY A 44 -3.28 -15.29 -4.32
C GLY A 44 -2.10 -15.50 -5.26
N TYR A 45 -1.44 -14.42 -5.68
CA TYR A 45 -0.21 -14.47 -6.46
C TYR A 45 0.93 -15.19 -5.72
N GLN A 46 1.17 -14.87 -4.45
CA GLN A 46 2.21 -15.53 -3.63
C GLN A 46 1.93 -17.03 -3.46
N VAL A 47 0.67 -17.40 -3.22
CA VAL A 47 0.25 -18.82 -3.14
C VAL A 47 0.49 -19.54 -4.46
N LEU A 48 0.20 -18.90 -5.59
CA LEU A 48 0.47 -19.46 -6.91
C LEU A 48 1.96 -19.61 -7.18
N GLU A 49 2.76 -18.57 -6.91
CA GLU A 49 4.21 -18.58 -7.05
C GLU A 49 4.83 -19.71 -6.22
N ALA A 50 4.41 -19.87 -4.96
CA ALA A 50 4.89 -20.94 -4.08
C ALA A 50 4.57 -22.33 -4.65
N LYS A 51 3.36 -22.54 -5.18
CA LYS A 51 2.99 -23.80 -5.84
C LYS A 51 3.83 -24.09 -7.08
N LEU A 52 4.08 -23.08 -7.90
CA LEU A 52 4.84 -23.22 -9.15
C LEU A 52 6.33 -23.46 -8.92
N THR A 53 6.89 -22.90 -7.85
CA THR A 53 8.31 -23.03 -7.50
C THR A 53 8.60 -24.24 -6.61
N GLY A 54 7.57 -24.97 -6.17
CA GLY A 54 7.72 -26.10 -5.25
C GLY A 54 7.92 -25.70 -3.79
N ASN A 55 7.83 -24.40 -3.47
CA ASN A 55 7.96 -23.86 -2.12
C ASN A 55 6.64 -23.82 -1.34
N GLY A 56 5.52 -24.26 -1.93
CA GLY A 56 4.17 -24.11 -1.37
C GLY A 56 3.56 -25.35 -0.71
N GLY A 57 4.37 -26.34 -0.28
CA GLY A 57 3.87 -27.67 0.09
C GLY A 57 4.46 -28.27 1.36
N GLY A 58 3.68 -28.22 2.45
CA GLY A 58 3.38 -29.39 3.29
C GLY A 58 4.30 -29.74 4.46
N ASP A 59 5.60 -29.45 4.40
CA ASP A 59 6.57 -29.92 5.42
C ASP A 59 7.34 -28.78 6.11
N GLU A 60 6.78 -27.56 6.15
CA GLU A 60 7.35 -26.48 6.95
C GLU A 60 7.28 -26.88 8.43
N LYS A 61 8.44 -27.15 9.01
CA LYS A 61 8.56 -27.42 10.44
C LYS A 61 8.05 -26.18 11.19
N PRO A 62 7.28 -26.36 12.28
CA PRO A 62 6.89 -25.22 13.09
C PRO A 62 8.15 -24.46 13.53
N PRO A 63 8.10 -23.11 13.52
CA PRO A 63 9.23 -22.29 13.92
C PRO A 63 9.61 -22.64 15.37
N LYS A 64 10.90 -22.70 15.65
CA LYS A 64 11.43 -23.00 17.00
C LYS A 64 11.62 -21.76 17.85
N ASP A 65 11.79 -20.62 17.20
CA ASP A 65 11.90 -19.30 17.81
C ASP A 65 11.39 -18.21 16.86
N TRP A 66 11.29 -16.99 17.35
CA TRP A 66 10.79 -15.85 16.59
C TRP A 66 11.64 -15.50 15.36
N GLY A 67 12.94 -15.83 15.34
CA GLY A 67 13.82 -15.58 14.20
C GLY A 67 13.52 -16.46 12.98
N GLU A 68 12.86 -17.60 13.19
CA GLU A 68 12.39 -18.49 12.12
C GLU A 68 10.97 -18.13 11.63
N THR A 69 10.31 -17.13 12.22
CA THR A 69 8.96 -16.72 11.81
C THR A 69 9.00 -15.71 10.67
N PRO A 70 7.94 -15.61 9.84
CA PRO A 70 7.84 -14.58 8.81
C PRO A 70 8.01 -13.17 9.39
N GLU A 71 8.62 -12.27 8.62
CA GLU A 71 8.92 -10.90 9.05
C GLU A 71 7.69 -10.13 9.54
N PRO A 72 6.49 -10.25 8.94
CA PRO A 72 5.28 -9.62 9.48
C PRO A 72 4.95 -10.09 10.90
N ALA A 73 5.21 -11.36 11.24
CA ALA A 73 5.02 -11.86 12.60
C ALA A 73 5.98 -11.19 13.59
N GLN A 74 7.26 -11.08 13.22
CA GLN A 74 8.28 -10.45 14.04
C GLN A 74 8.00 -8.95 14.26
N VAL A 75 7.50 -8.25 13.23
CA VAL A 75 7.08 -6.85 13.39
C VAL A 75 5.93 -6.73 14.38
N GLY A 76 4.88 -7.54 14.21
CA GLY A 76 3.72 -7.52 15.09
C GLY A 76 4.06 -7.89 16.54
N GLN A 77 4.90 -8.91 16.74
CA GLN A 77 5.40 -9.30 18.05
C GLN A 77 6.13 -8.15 18.75
N ARG A 78 7.06 -7.48 18.06
CA ARG A 78 7.79 -6.33 18.64
C ARG A 78 6.91 -5.13 18.95
N ILE A 79 5.84 -4.92 18.18
CA ILE A 79 4.86 -3.86 18.49
C ILE A 79 4.09 -4.22 19.76
N VAL A 80 3.61 -5.46 19.88
CA VAL A 80 2.84 -5.89 21.05
C VAL A 80 3.70 -5.85 22.31
N GLU A 81 4.88 -6.45 22.28
CA GLU A 81 5.80 -6.46 23.42
C GLU A 81 6.35 -5.06 23.74
N GLY A 82 6.62 -4.25 22.73
CA GLY A 82 7.24 -2.94 22.92
C GLY A 82 6.27 -1.81 23.28
N VAL A 83 5.01 -1.87 22.84
CA VAL A 83 4.01 -0.81 23.05
C VAL A 83 3.01 -1.19 24.13
N PHE A 84 2.59 -2.45 24.16
CA PHE A 84 1.59 -2.95 25.10
C PHE A 84 2.19 -3.72 26.27
N GLU A 85 3.50 -3.98 26.24
CA GLU A 85 4.23 -4.70 27.30
C GLU A 85 3.64 -6.10 27.58
N GLU A 86 3.10 -6.74 26.54
CA GLU A 86 2.53 -8.09 26.59
C GLU A 86 3.39 -9.08 25.80
N ASP A 87 3.75 -10.20 26.42
CA ASP A 87 4.47 -11.29 25.76
C ASP A 87 3.58 -11.97 24.72
N VAL A 88 4.10 -12.16 23.51
CA VAL A 88 3.40 -12.89 22.45
C VAL A 88 3.90 -14.34 22.41
N PRO A 89 3.04 -15.34 22.65
CA PRO A 89 3.44 -16.74 22.56
C PRO A 89 3.69 -17.16 21.10
N LEU A 90 4.71 -18.00 20.85
CA LEU A 90 5.16 -18.37 19.50
C LEU A 90 4.06 -19.04 18.66
N GLU A 91 3.10 -19.71 19.30
CA GLU A 91 1.92 -20.30 18.66
C GLU A 91 1.04 -19.26 17.94
N LYS A 92 1.20 -17.98 18.28
CA LYS A 92 0.51 -16.86 17.62
C LYS A 92 1.24 -16.35 16.38
N ALA A 93 2.43 -16.85 16.04
CA ALA A 93 3.21 -16.37 14.90
C ALA A 93 2.40 -16.33 13.60
N ASN A 94 1.68 -17.41 13.26
CA ASN A 94 0.84 -17.46 12.06
C ASN A 94 -0.32 -16.45 12.09
N THR A 95 -0.96 -16.28 13.25
CA THR A 95 -1.98 -15.24 13.41
C THR A 95 -1.36 -13.87 13.21
N MET A 96 -0.20 -13.62 13.83
CA MET A 96 0.51 -12.35 13.72
C MET A 96 0.94 -12.05 12.28
N THR A 97 1.47 -13.04 11.56
CA THR A 97 1.81 -12.92 10.14
C THR A 97 0.61 -12.42 9.34
N ASN A 98 -0.52 -13.13 9.45
CA ASN A 98 -1.72 -12.79 8.69
C ASN A 98 -2.29 -11.43 9.12
N THR A 99 -2.37 -11.17 10.42
CA THR A 99 -2.87 -9.89 10.94
C THR A 99 -2.04 -8.72 10.42
N MET A 100 -0.71 -8.79 10.53
CA MET A 100 0.18 -7.74 10.05
C MET A 100 0.16 -7.62 8.52
N HIS A 101 0.13 -8.73 7.80
CA HIS A 101 0.02 -8.75 6.33
C HIS A 101 -1.25 -8.03 5.86
N TRP A 102 -2.41 -8.36 6.45
CA TRP A 102 -3.68 -7.74 6.09
C TRP A 102 -3.80 -6.29 6.53
N LEU A 103 -3.34 -5.95 7.74
CA LEU A 103 -3.31 -4.57 8.22
C LEU A 103 -2.44 -3.70 7.33
N PHE A 104 -1.21 -4.15 7.07
CA PHE A 104 -0.24 -3.41 6.27
C PHE A 104 -0.74 -3.20 4.85
N GLY A 105 -1.12 -4.28 4.15
CA GLY A 105 -1.67 -4.20 2.80
C GLY A 105 -2.92 -3.30 2.75
N THR A 106 -3.88 -3.47 3.65
CA THR A 106 -5.09 -2.63 3.65
C THR A 106 -4.76 -1.15 3.87
N SER A 107 -3.86 -0.83 4.80
CA SER A 107 -3.51 0.55 5.15
C SER A 107 -2.89 1.33 3.98
N TRP A 108 -2.08 0.69 3.15
CA TRP A 108 -1.49 1.31 1.96
C TRP A 108 -2.51 1.70 0.90
N GLY A 109 -3.67 1.04 0.88
CA GLY A 109 -4.79 1.44 0.05
C GLY A 109 -5.29 2.86 0.34
N ALA A 110 -5.27 3.29 1.60
CA ALA A 110 -5.61 4.67 1.96
C ALA A 110 -4.64 5.68 1.33
N VAL A 111 -3.34 5.38 1.36
CA VAL A 111 -2.30 6.21 0.72
C VAL A 111 -2.51 6.26 -0.79
N TYR A 112 -2.84 5.12 -1.40
CA TYR A 112 -3.20 5.08 -2.82
C TYR A 112 -4.38 6.00 -3.15
N GLY A 113 -5.46 5.96 -2.36
CA GLY A 113 -6.62 6.82 -2.57
C GLY A 113 -6.24 8.31 -2.59
N VAL A 114 -5.37 8.74 -1.67
CA VAL A 114 -4.86 10.12 -1.62
C VAL A 114 -4.04 10.47 -2.87
N TYR A 115 -3.11 9.59 -3.29
CA TYR A 115 -2.35 9.79 -4.53
C TYR A 115 -3.27 9.88 -5.74
N GLN A 116 -4.24 8.98 -5.84
CA GLN A 116 -5.11 8.88 -7.00
C GLN A 116 -6.05 10.09 -7.13
N GLU A 117 -6.59 10.62 -6.03
CA GLU A 117 -7.38 11.85 -6.09
C GLU A 117 -6.55 13.09 -6.44
N THR A 118 -5.26 13.08 -6.08
CA THR A 118 -4.33 14.19 -6.39
C THR A 118 -3.90 14.18 -7.85
N PHE A 119 -3.44 13.03 -8.35
CA PHE A 119 -2.82 12.92 -9.68
C PHE A 119 -3.78 12.45 -10.77
N LYS A 120 -4.86 11.74 -10.41
CA LYS A 120 -5.87 11.20 -11.33
C LYS A 120 -5.30 10.35 -12.47
N GLN A 121 -4.20 9.65 -12.21
CA GLN A 121 -3.50 8.80 -13.18
C GLN A 121 -3.27 7.41 -12.57
N PRO A 122 -4.21 6.45 -12.76
CA PRO A 122 -4.19 5.17 -12.04
C PRO A 122 -2.89 4.40 -12.15
N PHE A 123 -2.28 4.40 -13.35
CA PHE A 123 -1.00 3.73 -13.61
C PHE A 123 0.15 4.37 -12.82
N VAL A 124 0.28 5.70 -12.89
CA VAL A 124 1.33 6.44 -12.17
C VAL A 124 1.15 6.30 -10.67
N SER A 125 -0.08 6.42 -10.17
CA SER A 125 -0.41 6.22 -8.76
C SER A 125 -0.06 4.80 -8.28
N GLY A 126 -0.24 3.78 -9.12
CA GLY A 126 0.11 2.39 -8.79
C GLY A 126 1.62 2.17 -8.68
N VAL A 127 2.39 2.76 -9.59
CA VAL A 127 3.87 2.78 -9.53
C VAL A 127 4.35 3.57 -8.31
N ALA A 128 3.74 4.73 -8.04
CA ALA A 128 4.06 5.56 -6.88
C ALA A 128 3.80 4.81 -5.58
N LEU A 129 2.66 4.13 -5.45
CA LEU A 129 2.37 3.29 -4.27
C LEU A 129 3.44 2.20 -4.09
N THR A 130 3.77 1.49 -5.17
CA THR A 130 4.79 0.44 -5.16
C THR A 130 6.13 0.98 -4.66
N SER A 131 6.56 2.11 -5.20
CA SER A 131 7.81 2.79 -4.79
C SER A 131 7.78 3.22 -3.33
N THR A 132 6.65 3.75 -2.85
CA THR A 132 6.50 4.18 -1.46
C THR A 132 6.55 3.00 -0.49
N VAL A 133 5.86 1.89 -0.79
CA VAL A 133 5.90 0.67 0.03
C VAL A 133 7.32 0.12 0.09
N MET A 134 7.97 -0.04 -1.06
CA MET A 134 9.35 -0.53 -1.15
C MET A 134 10.31 0.37 -0.35
N ALA A 135 10.19 1.69 -0.49
CA ALA A 135 11.02 2.63 0.26
C ALA A 135 10.78 2.53 1.78
N PHE A 136 9.53 2.31 2.20
CA PHE A 136 9.19 2.09 3.60
C PHE A 136 9.84 0.80 4.13
N ASP A 137 9.71 -0.31 3.40
CA ASP A 137 10.25 -1.61 3.81
C ASP A 137 11.77 -1.55 3.99
N TYR A 138 12.49 -0.99 3.02
CA TYR A 138 13.96 -0.82 3.07
C TYR A 138 14.43 0.32 3.99
N THR A 139 13.52 1.00 4.68
CA THR A 139 13.85 1.94 5.76
C THR A 139 13.57 1.32 7.12
N VAL A 140 12.39 0.74 7.30
CA VAL A 140 11.90 0.25 8.59
C VAL A 140 12.47 -1.12 8.92
N LEU A 141 12.43 -2.07 7.98
CA LEU A 141 12.87 -3.44 8.25
C LEU A 141 14.38 -3.55 8.54
N PRO A 142 15.28 -2.80 7.86
CA PRO A 142 16.68 -2.75 8.26
C PRO A 142 16.91 -2.11 9.63
N ALA A 143 16.15 -1.07 9.99
CA ALA A 143 16.21 -0.48 11.33
C ALA A 143 15.78 -1.50 12.42
N MET A 144 14.85 -2.39 12.06
CA MET A 144 14.45 -3.52 12.88
C MET A 144 15.38 -4.73 12.76
N LYS A 145 16.47 -4.68 11.98
CA LYS A 145 17.36 -5.84 11.74
C LYS A 145 16.62 -7.07 11.19
N LEU A 146 15.54 -6.84 10.46
CA LEU A 146 14.79 -7.89 9.76
C LEU A 146 15.31 -8.04 8.32
N TYR A 147 15.74 -6.94 7.71
CA TYR A 147 16.38 -6.91 6.39
C TYR A 147 17.84 -6.45 6.48
N GLU A 148 18.62 -6.77 5.46
CA GLU A 148 19.88 -6.09 5.18
C GLU A 148 19.61 -4.68 4.63
N LYS A 149 20.65 -3.83 4.58
CA LYS A 149 20.52 -2.53 3.91
C LYS A 149 20.37 -2.74 2.40
N PRO A 150 19.64 -1.86 1.68
CA PRO A 150 19.33 -2.07 0.26
C PRO A 150 20.57 -2.26 -0.63
N TRP A 151 21.70 -1.61 -0.33
CA TRP A 151 22.96 -1.75 -1.08
C TRP A 151 23.73 -3.05 -0.82
N GLN A 152 23.24 -3.92 0.06
CA GLN A 152 23.83 -5.24 0.33
C GLN A 152 23.21 -6.34 -0.53
N TYR A 153 22.00 -6.11 -1.07
CA TYR A 153 21.34 -7.03 -1.97
C TYR A 153 21.87 -6.94 -3.41
N ALA A 154 21.80 -8.04 -4.15
CA ALA A 154 22.03 -8.00 -5.59
C ALA A 154 20.92 -7.17 -6.28
N PRO A 155 21.24 -6.35 -7.29
CA PRO A 155 20.23 -5.56 -8.01
C PRO A 155 19.09 -6.40 -8.60
N SER A 156 19.38 -7.64 -9.00
CA SER A 156 18.37 -8.57 -9.50
C SER A 156 17.33 -8.96 -8.45
N ASP A 157 17.72 -9.03 -7.19
CA ASP A 157 16.81 -9.43 -6.11
C ASP A 157 15.90 -8.26 -5.72
N LEU A 158 16.46 -7.05 -5.64
CA LEU A 158 15.65 -5.82 -5.51
C LEU A 158 14.67 -5.65 -6.68
N ALA A 159 15.10 -5.94 -7.91
CA ALA A 159 14.24 -5.84 -9.09
C ALA A 159 13.09 -6.86 -9.07
N LYS A 160 13.37 -8.11 -8.66
CA LYS A 160 12.32 -9.14 -8.49
C LYS A 160 11.35 -8.73 -7.39
N ASP A 161 11.85 -8.25 -6.27
CA ASP A 161 11.01 -7.81 -5.15
C ASP A 161 10.12 -6.63 -5.55
N TYR A 162 10.69 -5.62 -6.23
CA TYR A 162 9.92 -4.52 -6.79
C TYR A 162 8.85 -5.01 -7.79
N ALA A 163 9.18 -5.98 -8.65
CA ALA A 163 8.23 -6.56 -9.59
C ALA A 163 7.05 -7.27 -8.88
N LYS A 164 7.30 -7.94 -7.74
CA LYS A 164 6.24 -8.51 -6.91
C LYS A 164 5.36 -7.40 -6.32
N HIS A 165 5.96 -6.34 -5.80
CA HIS A 165 5.21 -5.20 -5.27
C HIS A 165 4.37 -4.47 -6.33
N LEU A 166 4.80 -4.46 -7.61
CA LEU A 166 3.99 -3.94 -8.71
C LEU A 166 2.67 -4.72 -8.88
N VAL A 167 2.66 -6.03 -8.62
CA VAL A 167 1.41 -6.82 -8.63
C VAL A 167 0.44 -6.25 -7.61
N TYR A 168 0.91 -5.98 -6.38
CA TYR A 168 0.09 -5.35 -5.35
C TYR A 168 -0.37 -3.94 -5.77
N GLY A 169 0.56 -3.06 -6.14
CA GLY A 169 0.25 -1.66 -6.50
C GLY A 169 -0.73 -1.52 -7.65
N PHE A 170 -0.58 -2.33 -8.71
CA PHE A 170 -1.54 -2.33 -9.82
C PHE A 170 -2.87 -2.98 -9.47
N SER A 171 -2.89 -3.98 -8.59
CA SER A 171 -4.14 -4.58 -8.11
C SER A 171 -4.97 -3.57 -7.32
N VAL A 172 -4.33 -2.79 -6.43
CA VAL A 172 -4.99 -1.68 -5.72
C VAL A 172 -5.51 -0.64 -6.71
N ALA A 173 -4.69 -0.25 -7.70
CA ALA A 173 -5.09 0.73 -8.70
C ALA A 173 -6.30 0.30 -9.54
N ALA A 174 -6.31 -0.96 -9.97
CA ALA A 174 -7.41 -1.55 -10.70
C ALA A 174 -8.68 -1.63 -9.84
N ALA A 175 -8.56 -2.08 -8.59
CA ALA A 175 -9.67 -2.18 -7.65
C ALA A 175 -10.28 -0.80 -7.36
N TYR A 176 -9.45 0.21 -7.06
CA TYR A 176 -9.91 1.57 -6.82
C TYR A 176 -10.65 2.14 -8.04
N SER A 177 -10.08 1.96 -9.24
CA SER A 177 -10.71 2.42 -10.50
C SER A 177 -12.02 1.69 -10.81
N ALA A 178 -12.18 0.45 -10.36
CA ALA A 178 -13.43 -0.30 -10.51
C ALA A 178 -14.50 0.19 -9.51
N LEU A 179 -14.12 0.43 -8.26
CA LEU A 179 -14.99 0.98 -7.22
C LEU A 179 -15.48 2.38 -7.59
N ASP A 180 -14.59 3.24 -8.10
CA ASP A 180 -14.91 4.60 -8.55
C ASP A 180 -16.04 4.59 -9.61
N ARG A 181 -15.88 3.77 -10.65
CA ARG A 181 -16.91 3.58 -11.69
C ARG A 181 -18.21 3.00 -11.15
N LEU A 182 -18.12 2.07 -10.19
CA LEU A 182 -19.29 1.46 -9.57
C LEU A 182 -20.10 2.47 -8.75
N PHE A 183 -19.44 3.36 -8.03
CA PHE A 183 -20.11 4.40 -7.25
C PHE A 183 -20.67 5.49 -8.17
N ALA A 184 -19.92 5.94 -9.17
CA ALA A 184 -20.38 6.93 -10.14
C ALA A 184 -21.58 6.48 -11.00
N SER A 185 -21.82 5.17 -11.13
CA SER A 185 -22.98 4.63 -11.87
C SER A 185 -24.24 4.44 -11.02
N ARG A 186 -24.16 4.74 -9.72
CA ARG A 186 -25.30 4.65 -8.78
C ARG A 186 -25.93 6.01 -8.45
N ASP A 187 -25.31 7.10 -8.91
CA ASP A 187 -25.80 8.47 -8.82
C ASP A 187 -26.46 8.90 -10.15
#